data_AF-A0A8J4R9N9-F1
#
_entry.id   AF-A0A8J4R9N9-F1
#
_cell.length_a   1.000
_cell.length_b   1.000
_cell.length_c   1.000
_cell.angle_alpha   90.00
_cell.angle_beta   90.00
_cell.angle_gamma   90.00
#
_symmetry.space_group_name_H-M   'P 1'
#
loop_
_entity.id
_entity.type
_entity.pdbx_description
1 polymer ?
#
loop_
_entity_poly.entity_id
_entity_poly.type
_entity_poly.pdbx_seq_one_letter_code
_entity_poly.pdbx_strand_id
1 'polypeptide(L)'
;MSSTTADKPMVSDNVIVDDKYNIEAAEILANEAQHLPITEAAPLYEQLLTLFPTAAKYWKQYVEAHMAVNNDDATKQLFSRCLLNCLQIPLWRCYIRFIRKVNEKKGIEGQEETRKAFDFMLSYLGADIASGPVWMEYITFLKTLPAQNTQEESQRMTAVRKVYQKAIVTPTHHIEQLWKDYENFENSVSRQLAKGLLSEYQPKYNSARAVYRERKKYVDEIDWNMLAVPPSGSYKEELQWMAWKRLLAFEKGNPQRIDSASSNKRIIFTYEQCLMYLYHYPDIWYDYATWHAKAGSIDAAVKVFQRALKALPDSEMLRYAYAELEESRGAIQSAKKIYESLLGDGVNTTALAHIQFIRFLRRTEGVEAARKYFLDARKSPNCTYHVYVAYAMMAFCLDKDPKVAHNVFEAGLKRFMHEPVYILEYADFLTRLNDDRNIRALFERALSSLPPEESVEVDPITHIHEHACILVLFLVPDDLSLN
;
A
#
# COMPACT_ATOMS: atom_id res chain seq x y z
N MET A 1 -17.95 -47.18 -41.42
CA MET A 1 -17.88 -47.48 -39.98
C MET A 1 -16.59 -46.89 -39.42
N SER A 2 -16.69 -46.32 -38.22
CA SER A 2 -15.68 -45.54 -37.47
C SER A 2 -15.44 -44.10 -37.94
N SER A 3 -16.01 -43.14 -37.20
CA SER A 3 -15.26 -42.01 -36.65
C SER A 3 -16.08 -41.33 -35.55
N THR A 4 -15.50 -41.34 -34.36
CA THR A 4 -15.93 -40.76 -33.09
C THR A 4 -16.11 -39.24 -33.20
N THR A 5 -17.27 -38.72 -32.80
CA THR A 5 -17.47 -37.27 -32.56
C THR A 5 -17.18 -36.98 -31.09
N ALA A 6 -16.04 -36.35 -30.84
CA ALA A 6 -15.70 -35.76 -29.55
C ALA A 6 -16.17 -34.30 -29.52
N ASP A 7 -16.83 -33.93 -28.43
CA ASP A 7 -17.30 -32.59 -28.10
C ASP A 7 -16.16 -31.57 -28.13
N LYS A 8 -16.43 -30.42 -28.77
CA LYS A 8 -15.63 -29.20 -28.63
C LYS A 8 -16.03 -28.50 -27.33
N PRO A 9 -15.08 -28.14 -26.44
CA PRO A 9 -15.38 -27.17 -25.40
C PRO A 9 -15.48 -25.77 -26.03
N MET A 10 -16.57 -25.08 -25.72
CA MET A 10 -16.78 -23.67 -26.05
C MET A 10 -15.78 -22.83 -25.26
N VAL A 11 -14.93 -22.10 -25.97
CA VAL A 11 -14.07 -21.06 -25.42
C VAL A 11 -14.96 -19.87 -25.07
N SER A 12 -15.23 -19.66 -23.78
CA SER A 12 -15.94 -18.47 -23.30
C SER A 12 -14.94 -17.37 -22.94
N ASP A 13 -14.94 -16.35 -23.79
CA ASP A 13 -14.64 -14.94 -23.53
C ASP A 13 -13.45 -14.61 -22.62
N ASN A 14 -12.24 -14.76 -23.19
CA ASN A 14 -11.10 -13.95 -22.75
C ASN A 14 -11.39 -12.48 -23.07
N VAL A 15 -11.62 -11.68 -22.04
CA VAL A 15 -11.49 -10.23 -22.10
C VAL A 15 -10.03 -9.94 -22.46
N ILE A 16 -9.76 -9.67 -23.74
CA ILE A 16 -8.50 -9.06 -24.18
C ILE A 16 -8.54 -7.63 -23.64
N VAL A 17 -8.07 -7.46 -22.41
CA VAL A 17 -7.69 -6.15 -21.88
C VAL A 17 -6.50 -5.73 -22.74
N ASP A 18 -6.67 -4.64 -23.49
CA ASP A 18 -5.57 -3.94 -24.16
C ASP A 18 -4.45 -3.74 -23.12
N ASP A 19 -3.36 -4.50 -23.24
CA ASP A 19 -2.33 -4.61 -22.20
C ASP A 19 -1.45 -3.35 -22.18
N LYS A 20 -2.06 -2.27 -21.70
CA LYS A 20 -1.42 -0.95 -21.52
C LYS A 20 -0.19 -1.02 -20.61
N TYR A 21 -0.01 -2.11 -19.86
CA TYR A 21 1.12 -2.34 -18.96
C TYR A 21 2.12 -3.38 -19.50
N ASN A 22 2.15 -3.59 -20.83
CA ASN A 22 3.11 -4.48 -21.45
C ASN A 22 4.57 -4.04 -21.17
N ILE A 23 5.24 -4.83 -20.33
CA ILE A 23 6.61 -4.55 -19.85
C ILE A 23 7.63 -4.64 -20.99
N GLU A 24 7.47 -5.58 -21.92
CA GLU A 24 8.40 -5.77 -23.04
C GLU A 24 8.35 -4.58 -23.99
N ALA A 25 7.15 -4.12 -24.33
CA ALA A 25 6.95 -2.92 -25.15
C ALA A 25 7.57 -1.67 -24.46
N ALA A 26 7.39 -1.54 -23.15
CA ALA A 26 7.97 -0.43 -22.38
C ALA A 26 9.52 -0.45 -22.38
N GLU A 27 10.13 -1.63 -22.23
CA GLU A 27 11.58 -1.80 -22.31
C GLU A 27 12.14 -1.48 -23.70
N ILE A 28 11.47 -1.96 -24.76
CA ILE A 28 11.85 -1.65 -26.15
C ILE A 28 11.81 -0.14 -26.38
N LEU A 29 10.73 0.52 -25.99
CA LEU A 29 10.55 1.96 -26.16
C LEU A 29 11.59 2.77 -25.37
N ALA A 30 11.91 2.37 -24.15
CA ALA A 30 12.93 3.02 -23.33
C ALA A 30 14.35 2.83 -23.89
N ASN A 31 14.63 1.69 -24.50
CA ASN A 31 15.92 1.44 -25.16
C ASN A 31 16.05 2.26 -26.45
N GLU A 32 14.99 2.35 -27.26
CA GLU A 32 14.96 3.22 -28.45
C GLU A 32 15.19 4.68 -28.06
N ALA A 33 14.48 5.18 -27.05
CA ALA A 33 14.58 6.57 -26.59
C ALA A 33 15.99 6.97 -26.13
N GLN A 34 16.80 6.04 -25.63
CA GLN A 34 18.20 6.33 -25.23
C GLN A 34 19.12 6.65 -26.40
N HIS A 35 18.77 6.22 -27.61
CA HIS A 35 19.57 6.40 -28.81
C HIS A 35 19.10 7.59 -29.68
N LEU A 36 18.00 8.23 -29.30
CA LEU A 36 17.43 9.36 -30.02
C LEU A 36 17.88 10.72 -29.45
N PRO A 37 17.88 11.79 -30.28
CA PRO A 37 18.01 13.15 -29.77
C PRO A 37 16.90 13.50 -28.78
N ILE A 38 17.18 14.39 -27.83
CA ILE A 38 16.24 14.73 -26.74
C ILE A 38 14.87 15.22 -27.24
N THR A 39 14.83 15.87 -28.41
CA THR A 39 13.58 16.36 -29.03
C THR A 39 12.63 15.23 -29.41
N GLU A 40 13.18 14.07 -29.79
CA GLU A 40 12.42 12.87 -30.18
C GLU A 40 12.26 11.92 -29.00
N ALA A 41 13.25 11.83 -28.10
CA ALA A 41 13.19 10.96 -26.93
C ALA A 41 12.21 11.44 -25.84
N ALA A 42 12.08 12.76 -25.64
CA ALA A 42 11.21 13.34 -24.61
C ALA A 42 9.76 12.84 -24.67
N PRO A 43 9.04 12.88 -25.81
CA PRO A 43 7.68 12.37 -25.88
C PRO A 43 7.57 10.87 -25.58
N LEU A 44 8.59 10.06 -25.91
CA LEU A 44 8.61 8.64 -25.57
C LEU A 44 8.73 8.42 -24.06
N TYR A 45 9.61 9.19 -23.39
CA TYR A 45 9.70 9.15 -21.93
C TYR A 45 8.41 9.63 -21.25
N GLU A 46 7.77 10.69 -21.75
CA GLU A 46 6.49 11.17 -21.20
C GLU A 46 5.38 10.12 -21.33
N GLN A 47 5.34 9.38 -22.45
CA GLN A 47 4.42 8.25 -22.62
C GLN A 47 4.72 7.14 -21.60
N LEU A 48 5.98 6.73 -21.46
CA LEU A 48 6.39 5.71 -20.48
C LEU A 48 6.04 6.12 -19.05
N LEU A 49 6.31 7.36 -18.67
CA LEU A 49 6.12 7.86 -17.31
C LEU A 49 4.66 8.18 -16.98
N THR A 50 3.80 8.31 -17.99
CA THR A 50 2.34 8.33 -17.80
C THR A 50 1.84 6.97 -17.33
N LEU A 51 2.39 5.88 -17.87
CA LEU A 51 2.03 4.50 -17.49
C LEU A 51 2.77 4.02 -16.24
N PHE A 52 4.06 4.34 -16.14
CA PHE A 52 4.96 3.90 -15.07
C PHE A 52 5.53 5.09 -14.27
N PRO A 53 4.70 5.85 -13.54
CA PRO A 53 5.12 7.08 -12.87
C PRO A 53 6.16 6.87 -11.77
N THR A 54 6.26 5.67 -11.22
CA THR A 54 7.21 5.29 -10.16
C THR A 54 8.50 4.63 -10.69
N ALA A 55 8.63 4.47 -12.02
CA ALA A 55 9.80 3.83 -12.62
C ALA A 55 11.02 4.74 -12.60
N ALA A 56 11.77 4.69 -11.50
CA ALA A 56 12.97 5.48 -11.30
C ALA A 56 14.03 5.27 -12.41
N LYS A 57 14.07 4.10 -13.04
CA LYS A 57 14.95 3.81 -14.19
C LYS A 57 14.67 4.72 -15.39
N TYR A 58 13.39 4.91 -15.75
CA TYR A 58 12.99 5.75 -16.87
C TYR A 58 13.15 7.24 -16.54
N TRP A 59 12.82 7.65 -15.31
CA TRP A 59 13.12 9.00 -14.83
C TRP A 59 14.62 9.34 -14.90
N LYS A 60 15.48 8.40 -14.50
CA LYS A 60 16.93 8.57 -14.56
C LYS A 60 17.41 8.74 -15.99
N GLN A 61 16.99 7.87 -16.91
CA GLN A 61 17.35 7.97 -18.33
C GLN A 61 16.92 9.32 -18.92
N TYR A 62 15.69 9.75 -18.62
CA TYR A 62 15.15 11.01 -19.14
C TYR A 62 15.92 12.23 -18.62
N VAL A 63 16.21 12.26 -17.31
CA VAL A 63 17.03 13.31 -16.69
C VAL A 63 18.44 13.31 -17.26
N GLU A 64 19.08 12.15 -17.41
CA GLU A 64 20.44 12.05 -17.96
C GLU A 64 20.51 12.56 -19.41
N ALA A 65 19.48 12.32 -20.21
CA ALA A 65 19.37 12.84 -21.58
C ALA A 65 19.31 14.39 -21.61
N HIS A 66 18.54 15.02 -20.72
CA HIS A 66 18.52 16.49 -20.59
C HIS A 66 19.83 17.07 -20.03
N MET A 67 20.49 16.36 -19.11
CA MET A 67 21.79 16.75 -18.58
C MET A 67 22.90 16.69 -19.64
N ALA A 68 22.83 15.73 -20.58
CA ALA A 68 23.79 15.57 -21.67
C ALA A 68 23.77 16.75 -22.64
N VAL A 69 22.60 17.35 -22.87
CA VAL A 69 22.43 18.56 -23.70
C VAL A 69 22.57 19.88 -22.93
N ASN A 70 22.94 19.84 -21.64
CA ASN A 70 23.06 21.00 -20.75
C ASN A 70 21.78 21.84 -20.62
N ASN A 71 20.61 21.21 -20.66
CA ASN A 71 19.33 21.91 -20.43
C ASN A 71 18.99 21.91 -18.92
N ASP A 72 19.58 22.85 -18.19
CA ASP A 72 19.50 22.91 -16.73
C ASP A 72 18.07 23.17 -16.22
N ASP A 73 17.28 23.97 -16.93
CA ASP A 73 15.92 24.33 -16.49
C ASP A 73 14.95 23.17 -16.67
N ALA A 74 15.00 22.45 -17.80
CA ALA A 74 14.24 21.22 -17.98
C ALA A 74 14.67 20.15 -16.94
N THR A 75 15.98 20.03 -16.68
CA THR A 75 16.51 19.08 -15.69
C THR A 75 15.93 19.35 -14.28
N LYS A 76 15.88 20.62 -13.84
CA LYS A 76 15.27 21.00 -12.55
C LYS A 76 13.78 20.65 -12.49
N GLN A 77 13.05 20.92 -13.58
CA GLN A 77 11.63 20.61 -13.66
C GLN A 77 11.38 19.10 -13.55
N LEU A 78 12.19 18.27 -14.21
CA LEU A 78 12.10 16.81 -14.10
C LEU A 78 12.36 16.32 -12.67
N PHE A 79 13.42 16.82 -12.01
CA PHE A 79 13.68 16.46 -10.61
C PHE A 79 12.53 16.85 -9.67
N SER A 80 11.87 17.99 -9.91
CA SER A 80 10.71 18.40 -9.10
C SER A 80 9.51 17.46 -9.24
N ARG A 81 9.39 16.74 -10.37
CA ARG A 81 8.31 15.77 -10.64
C ARG A 81 8.60 14.40 -10.02
N CYS A 82 9.87 13.97 -10.04
CA CYS A 82 10.20 12.56 -9.76
C CYS A 82 10.84 12.28 -8.40
N LEU A 83 11.65 13.20 -7.83
CA LEU A 83 12.53 12.84 -6.71
C LEU A 83 11.79 12.28 -5.50
N LEU A 84 10.70 12.92 -5.07
CA LEU A 84 9.94 12.51 -3.88
C LEU A 84 9.03 11.28 -4.13
N ASN A 85 8.78 10.93 -5.39
CA ASN A 85 8.01 9.75 -5.77
C ASN A 85 8.89 8.55 -6.14
N CYS A 86 10.18 8.79 -6.42
CA CYS A 86 11.14 7.80 -6.88
C CYS A 86 12.38 7.83 -5.98
N LEU A 87 12.34 7.07 -4.90
CA LEU A 87 13.36 7.03 -3.86
C LEU A 87 14.49 6.04 -4.19
N GLN A 88 15.02 6.04 -5.41
CA GLN A 88 16.14 5.17 -5.77
C GLN A 88 17.49 5.90 -5.74
N ILE A 89 18.51 5.26 -5.15
CA ILE A 89 19.87 5.82 -5.04
C ILE A 89 20.45 6.27 -6.39
N PRO A 90 20.36 5.51 -7.51
CA PRO A 90 20.89 5.95 -8.80
C PRO A 90 20.30 7.28 -9.31
N LEU A 91 18.98 7.48 -9.17
CA LEU A 91 18.30 8.71 -9.60
C LEU A 91 18.76 9.91 -8.77
N TRP A 92 18.83 9.74 -7.45
CA TRP A 92 19.24 10.81 -6.55
C TRP A 92 20.74 11.13 -6.61
N ARG A 93 21.59 10.15 -6.93
CA ARG A 93 23.00 10.43 -7.29
C ARG A 93 23.08 11.25 -8.58
N CYS A 94 22.16 11.07 -9.52
CA CYS A 94 22.04 11.94 -10.69
C CYS A 94 21.73 13.40 -10.28
N TYR A 95 20.80 13.59 -9.34
CA TYR A 95 20.50 14.90 -8.75
C TYR A 95 21.72 15.55 -8.10
N ILE A 96 22.48 14.82 -7.28
CA ILE A 96 23.71 15.36 -6.67
C ILE A 96 24.75 15.76 -7.73
N ARG A 97 24.94 14.93 -8.78
CA ARG A 97 25.84 15.28 -9.89
C ARG A 97 25.41 16.57 -10.58
N PHE A 98 24.11 16.74 -10.83
CA PHE A 98 23.55 17.96 -11.40
C PHE A 98 23.80 19.19 -10.52
N ILE A 99 23.45 19.12 -9.23
CA ILE A 99 23.64 20.24 -8.29
C ILE A 99 25.11 20.64 -8.18
N ARG A 100 26.02 19.66 -8.10
CA ARG A 100 27.46 19.93 -8.08
C ARG A 100 27.93 20.68 -9.33
N LYS A 101 27.50 20.24 -10.52
CA LYS A 101 27.83 20.88 -11.80
C LYS A 101 27.34 22.33 -11.87
N VAL A 102 26.08 22.58 -11.48
CA VAL A 102 25.48 23.92 -11.52
C VAL A 102 26.14 24.88 -10.52
N ASN A 103 26.66 24.35 -9.41
CA ASN A 103 27.21 25.15 -8.33
C ASN A 103 28.75 25.27 -8.34
N GLU A 104 29.45 24.56 -9.23
CA GLU A 104 30.91 24.52 -9.30
C GLU A 104 31.55 25.93 -9.40
N LYS A 105 30.92 26.84 -10.16
CA LYS A 105 31.42 28.20 -10.40
C LYS A 105 30.95 29.23 -9.37
N LYS A 106 30.14 28.84 -8.38
CA LYS A 106 29.53 29.77 -7.40
C LYS A 106 30.32 29.90 -6.10
N GLY A 107 31.54 29.36 -6.03
CA GLY A 107 32.41 29.46 -4.85
C GLY A 107 31.76 28.92 -3.58
N ILE A 108 31.84 29.68 -2.49
CA ILE A 108 31.36 29.29 -1.15
C ILE A 108 29.84 29.08 -1.13
N GLU A 109 29.07 29.93 -1.81
CA GLU A 109 27.62 29.78 -1.91
C GLU A 109 27.26 28.46 -2.60
N GLY A 110 27.97 28.14 -3.69
CA GLY A 110 27.81 26.88 -4.40
C GLY A 110 28.09 25.65 -3.52
N GLN A 111 29.16 25.72 -2.72
CA GLN A 111 29.53 24.66 -1.77
C GLN A 111 28.44 24.44 -0.71
N GLU A 112 27.89 25.53 -0.16
CA GLU A 112 26.82 25.46 0.84
C GLU A 112 25.53 24.86 0.24
N GLU A 113 25.17 25.22 -0.98
CA GLU A 113 24.02 24.62 -1.67
C GLU A 113 24.24 23.14 -2.01
N THR A 114 25.46 22.75 -2.40
CA THR A 114 25.81 21.33 -2.55
C THR A 114 25.73 20.57 -1.23
N ARG A 115 26.18 21.17 -0.12
CA ARG A 115 26.07 20.59 1.22
C ARG A 115 24.60 20.37 1.61
N LYS A 116 23.74 21.37 1.41
CA LYS A 116 22.29 21.25 1.63
C LYS A 116 21.65 20.17 0.76
N ALA A 117 22.10 20.00 -0.48
CA ALA A 117 21.60 18.94 -1.36
C ALA A 117 21.96 17.54 -0.85
N PHE A 118 23.18 17.33 -0.32
CA PHE A 118 23.55 16.08 0.34
C PHE A 118 22.71 15.82 1.60
N ASP A 119 22.55 16.83 2.47
CA ASP A 119 21.73 16.72 3.68
C ASP A 119 20.27 16.40 3.33
N PHE A 120 19.73 17.04 2.28
CA PHE A 120 18.41 16.77 1.73
C PHE A 120 18.28 15.33 1.24
N MET A 121 19.20 14.85 0.39
CA MET A 121 19.20 13.46 -0.08
C MET A 121 19.26 12.45 1.07
N LEU A 122 20.16 12.67 2.04
CA LEU A 122 20.34 11.76 3.18
C LEU A 122 19.16 11.79 4.16
N SER A 123 18.37 12.87 4.17
CA SER A 123 17.13 12.92 4.97
C SER A 123 16.04 11.96 4.47
N TYR A 124 16.05 11.62 3.18
CA TYR A 124 15.13 10.66 2.56
C TYR A 124 15.75 9.27 2.41
N LEU A 125 16.97 9.21 1.87
CA LEU A 125 17.62 7.96 1.44
C LEU A 125 18.71 7.47 2.39
N GLY A 126 19.00 8.21 3.46
CA GLY A 126 20.09 7.85 4.37
C GLY A 126 19.90 6.47 5.00
N ALA A 127 18.66 6.00 5.19
CA ALA A 127 18.36 4.69 5.77
C ALA A 127 18.40 3.52 4.77
N ASP A 128 18.51 3.82 3.48
CA ASP A 128 18.58 2.84 2.40
C ASP A 128 19.85 1.99 2.51
N ILE A 129 19.74 0.69 2.23
CA ILE A 129 20.85 -0.26 2.31
C ILE A 129 21.95 0.04 1.28
N ALA A 130 21.58 0.61 0.14
CA ALA A 130 22.46 1.05 -0.94
C ALA A 130 22.94 2.50 -0.79
N SER A 131 22.66 3.18 0.32
CA SER A 131 23.10 4.57 0.55
C SER A 131 24.61 4.75 0.80
N GLY A 132 25.36 3.66 1.05
CA GLY A 132 26.79 3.70 1.36
C GLY A 132 27.65 4.61 0.46
N PRO A 133 27.55 4.53 -0.88
CA PRO A 133 28.26 5.42 -1.80
C PRO A 133 27.95 6.91 -1.60
N VAL A 134 26.73 7.24 -1.21
CA VAL A 134 26.28 8.63 -0.99
C VAL A 134 26.98 9.21 0.25
N TRP A 135 27.06 8.43 1.32
CA TRP A 135 27.81 8.80 2.53
C TRP A 135 29.29 9.05 2.21
N MET A 136 29.93 8.15 1.46
CA MET A 136 31.34 8.27 1.08
C MET A 136 31.59 9.49 0.18
N GLU A 137 30.72 9.75 -0.79
CA GLU A 137 30.77 10.95 -1.64
C GLU A 137 30.61 12.23 -0.82
N TYR A 138 29.68 12.27 0.14
CA TYR A 138 29.48 13.44 0.98
C TYR A 138 30.68 13.71 1.90
N ILE A 139 31.22 12.66 2.52
CA ILE A 139 32.44 12.74 3.34
C ILE A 139 33.61 13.25 2.50
N THR A 140 33.78 12.73 1.28
CA THR A 140 34.83 13.17 0.35
C THR A 140 34.65 14.65 0.00
N PHE A 141 33.43 15.06 -0.33
CA PHE A 141 33.10 16.47 -0.58
C PHE A 141 33.48 17.37 0.60
N LEU A 142 33.08 17.02 1.83
CA LEU A 142 33.40 17.81 3.03
C LEU A 142 34.91 17.92 3.27
N LYS A 143 35.67 16.85 3.00
CA LYS A 143 37.14 16.88 3.10
C LYS A 143 37.79 17.80 2.06
N THR A 144 37.18 17.98 0.90
CA THR A 144 37.70 18.85 -0.18
C THR A 144 37.39 20.34 0.02
N LEU A 145 36.50 20.70 0.96
CA LEU A 145 36.17 22.10 1.22
C LEU A 145 37.42 22.87 1.69
N PRO A 146 37.69 24.06 1.15
CA PRO A 146 38.86 24.85 1.54
C PRO A 146 38.76 25.27 3.01
N ALA A 147 39.89 25.28 3.71
CA ALA A 147 40.04 25.82 5.06
C ALA A 147 41.28 26.71 5.07
N GLN A 148 41.11 28.01 5.32
CA GLN A 148 42.18 29.01 5.25
C GLN A 148 42.93 29.15 6.57
N ASN A 149 42.29 28.79 7.68
CA ASN A 149 42.84 28.92 9.02
C ASN A 149 42.57 27.65 9.86
N THR A 150 43.28 27.54 10.98
CA THR A 150 43.17 26.41 11.91
C THR A 150 41.76 26.23 12.48
N GLN A 151 40.98 27.32 12.60
CA GLN A 151 39.61 27.28 13.11
C GLN A 151 38.66 26.64 12.09
N GLU A 152 38.72 27.05 10.83
CA GLU A 152 37.97 26.45 9.72
C GLU A 152 38.34 24.98 9.51
N GLU A 153 39.62 24.64 9.66
CA GLU A 153 40.09 23.25 9.62
C GLU A 153 39.41 22.40 10.71
N SER A 154 39.37 22.93 11.94
CA SER A 154 38.69 22.26 13.07
C SER A 154 37.18 22.11 12.84
N GLN A 155 36.52 23.13 12.26
CA GLN A 155 35.10 23.06 11.89
C GLN A 155 34.84 22.02 10.80
N ARG A 156 35.68 21.97 9.76
CA ARG A 156 35.63 20.97 8.69
C ARG A 156 35.78 19.55 9.24
N MET A 157 36.78 19.32 10.09
CA MET A 157 37.00 18.04 10.75
C MET A 157 35.81 17.64 11.64
N THR A 158 35.19 18.62 12.32
CA THR A 158 33.97 18.38 13.11
C THR A 158 32.77 18.00 12.23
N ALA A 159 32.60 18.65 11.08
CA ALA A 159 31.55 18.32 10.12
C ALA A 159 31.74 16.90 9.54
N VAL A 160 32.97 16.57 9.11
CA VAL A 160 33.34 15.24 8.62
C VAL A 160 33.06 14.16 9.67
N ARG A 161 33.46 14.40 10.93
CA ARG A 161 33.18 13.50 12.06
C ARG A 161 31.68 13.23 12.23
N LYS A 162 30.85 14.28 12.23
CA LYS A 162 29.39 14.16 12.38
C LYS A 162 28.78 13.29 11.29
N VAL A 163 29.26 13.41 10.05
CA VAL A 163 28.75 12.58 8.94
C VAL A 163 29.21 11.13 9.08
N TYR A 164 30.48 10.87 9.41
CA TYR A 164 30.95 9.52 9.69
C TYR A 164 30.13 8.84 10.80
N GLN A 165 29.94 9.53 11.93
CA GLN A 165 29.21 9.00 13.07
C GLN A 165 27.76 8.60 12.74
N LYS A 166 27.11 9.29 11.79
CA LYS A 166 25.80 8.88 11.25
C LYS A 166 25.91 7.69 10.30
N ALA A 167 26.91 7.69 9.42
CA ALA A 167 27.09 6.65 8.40
C ALA A 167 27.40 5.28 9.03
N ILE A 168 28.27 5.23 10.04
CA ILE A 168 28.70 3.96 10.69
C ILE A 168 27.62 3.29 11.54
N VAL A 169 26.54 4.01 11.88
CA VAL A 169 25.38 3.45 12.61
C VAL A 169 24.21 3.16 11.68
N THR A 170 24.39 3.35 10.37
CA THR A 170 23.38 3.10 9.35
C THR A 170 23.64 1.74 8.68
N PRO A 171 22.67 0.80 8.69
CA PRO A 171 22.82 -0.52 8.05
C PRO A 171 22.91 -0.43 6.51
N THR A 172 24.12 -0.29 5.96
CA THR A 172 24.38 -0.19 4.51
C THR A 172 25.34 -1.25 4.02
N HIS A 173 25.38 -1.51 2.70
CA HIS A 173 26.36 -2.41 2.08
C HIS A 173 27.82 -2.03 2.36
N HIS A 174 28.10 -0.76 2.65
CA HIS A 174 29.46 -0.26 2.87
C HIS A 174 29.79 -0.05 4.35
N ILE A 175 28.99 -0.58 5.27
CA ILE A 175 29.15 -0.31 6.71
C ILE A 175 30.54 -0.67 7.25
N GLU A 176 31.14 -1.76 6.78
CA GLU A 176 32.48 -2.18 7.21
C GLU A 176 33.57 -1.24 6.66
N GLN A 177 33.44 -0.80 5.41
CA GLN A 177 34.35 0.17 4.80
C GLN A 177 34.25 1.53 5.49
N LEU A 178 33.02 2.00 5.77
CA LEU A 178 32.77 3.24 6.50
C LEU A 178 33.37 3.22 7.92
N TRP A 179 33.28 2.08 8.60
CA TRP A 179 33.91 1.92 9.93
C TRP A 179 35.43 2.00 9.85
N LYS A 180 36.05 1.27 8.92
CA LYS A 180 37.51 1.32 8.69
C LYS A 180 37.99 2.75 8.38
N ASP A 181 37.25 3.46 7.53
CA ASP A 181 37.58 4.84 7.18
C ASP A 181 37.38 5.81 8.35
N TYR A 182 36.40 5.56 9.21
CA TYR A 182 36.19 6.31 10.45
C TYR A 182 37.34 6.10 11.46
N GLU A 183 37.79 4.85 11.64
CA GLU A 183 38.95 4.52 12.47
C GLU A 183 40.21 5.24 12.00
N ASN A 184 40.48 5.19 10.68
CA ASN A 184 41.61 5.90 10.09
C ASN A 184 41.49 7.42 10.28
N PHE A 185 40.30 7.97 10.07
CA PHE A 185 40.02 9.39 10.26
C PHE A 185 40.30 9.84 11.70
N GLU A 186 39.71 9.20 12.71
CA GLU A 186 39.91 9.62 14.10
C GLU A 186 41.35 9.48 14.56
N ASN A 187 42.04 8.40 14.16
CA ASN A 187 43.46 8.22 14.46
C ASN A 187 44.35 9.26 13.79
N SER A 188 43.96 9.76 12.61
CA SER A 188 44.68 10.84 11.92
C SER A 188 44.48 12.21 12.58
N VAL A 189 43.32 12.45 13.19
CA VAL A 189 43.02 13.72 13.89
C VAL A 189 43.64 13.74 15.29
N SER A 190 43.41 12.73 16.12
CA SER A 190 44.02 12.59 17.44
C SER A 190 43.89 11.17 17.97
N ARG A 191 45.03 10.47 18.11
CA ARG A 191 45.06 9.10 18.66
C ARG A 191 44.51 9.00 20.08
N GLN A 192 44.70 10.05 20.90
CA GLN A 192 44.18 10.08 22.27
C GLN A 192 42.65 10.16 22.29
N LEU A 193 42.07 11.04 21.47
CA LEU A 193 40.61 11.18 21.36
C LEU A 193 39.97 9.96 20.67
N ALA A 194 40.65 9.40 19.67
CA ALA A 194 40.18 8.26 18.88
C ALA A 194 39.82 7.07 19.78
N LYS A 195 40.65 6.75 20.79
CA LYS A 195 40.39 5.61 21.69
C LYS A 195 39.02 5.70 22.38
N GLY A 196 38.64 6.89 22.84
CA GLY A 196 37.34 7.13 23.48
C GLY A 196 36.18 7.03 22.49
N LEU A 197 36.27 7.74 21.37
CA LEU A 197 35.21 7.77 20.35
C LEU A 197 34.99 6.40 19.71
N LEU A 198 36.05 5.67 19.38
CA LEU A 198 35.94 4.33 18.82
C LEU A 198 35.32 3.35 19.81
N SER A 199 35.70 3.41 21.09
CA SER A 199 35.08 2.58 22.13
C SER A 199 33.58 2.89 22.31
N GLU A 200 33.17 4.15 22.15
CA GLU A 200 31.77 4.56 22.26
C GLU A 200 30.93 4.07 21.07
N TYR A 201 31.46 4.15 19.84
CA TYR A 201 30.73 3.82 18.63
C TYR A 201 30.83 2.35 18.21
N GLN A 202 31.83 1.60 18.68
CA GLN A 202 31.99 0.17 18.38
C GLN A 202 30.72 -0.67 18.61
N PRO A 203 30.02 -0.58 19.77
CA PRO A 203 28.79 -1.34 19.97
C PRO A 203 27.65 -0.91 19.03
N LYS A 204 27.54 0.39 18.73
CA LYS A 204 26.52 0.94 17.81
C LYS A 204 26.75 0.43 16.38
N TYR A 205 28.01 0.44 15.92
CA TYR A 205 28.42 -0.13 14.64
C TYR A 205 28.15 -1.64 14.59
N ASN A 206 28.53 -2.39 15.63
CA ASN A 206 28.30 -3.85 15.66
C ASN A 206 26.81 -4.19 15.53
N SER A 207 25.93 -3.44 16.21
CA SER A 207 24.47 -3.56 16.08
C SER A 207 24.00 -3.23 14.66
N ALA A 208 24.42 -2.10 14.09
CA ALA A 208 24.07 -1.71 12.73
C ALA A 208 24.53 -2.74 11.67
N ARG A 209 25.73 -3.34 11.86
CA ARG A 209 26.27 -4.38 10.99
C ARG A 209 25.48 -5.68 11.08
N ALA A 210 25.05 -6.08 12.28
CA ALA A 210 24.19 -7.25 12.46
C ALA A 210 22.85 -7.06 11.74
N VAL A 211 22.21 -5.90 11.92
CA VAL A 211 20.96 -5.55 11.24
C VAL A 211 21.12 -5.52 9.73
N TYR A 212 22.25 -5.00 9.23
CA TYR A 212 22.56 -5.03 7.79
C TYR A 212 22.58 -6.46 7.24
N ARG A 213 23.26 -7.40 7.93
CA ARG A 213 23.34 -8.80 7.48
C ARG A 213 21.97 -9.48 7.43
N GLU A 214 21.12 -9.18 8.40
CA GLU A 214 19.73 -9.68 8.44
C GLU A 214 18.89 -9.06 7.32
N ARG A 215 18.87 -7.72 7.23
CA ARG A 215 18.13 -6.96 6.21
C ARG A 215 18.49 -7.42 4.79
N LYS A 216 19.78 -7.66 4.53
CA LYS A 216 20.28 -8.07 3.22
C LYS A 216 19.55 -9.32 2.70
N LYS A 217 19.25 -10.28 3.58
CA LYS A 217 18.54 -11.53 3.20
C LYS A 217 17.19 -11.24 2.56
N TYR A 218 16.44 -10.28 3.10
CA TYR A 218 15.14 -9.88 2.57
C TYR A 218 15.27 -9.02 1.30
N VAL A 219 16.25 -8.11 1.29
CA VAL A 219 16.50 -7.22 0.13
C VAL A 219 16.96 -7.99 -1.11
N ASP A 220 17.72 -9.06 -0.93
CA ASP A 220 18.22 -9.90 -2.03
C ASP A 220 17.10 -10.68 -2.73
N GLU A 221 15.93 -10.85 -2.09
CA GLU A 221 14.75 -11.50 -2.68
C GLU A 221 13.93 -10.56 -3.59
N ILE A 222 14.18 -9.25 -3.50
CA ILE A 222 13.43 -8.22 -4.22
C ILE A 222 14.07 -7.96 -5.59
N ASP A 223 13.24 -7.96 -6.63
CA ASP A 223 13.63 -7.52 -7.98
C ASP A 223 13.50 -6.00 -8.09
N TRP A 224 14.65 -5.32 -8.00
CA TRP A 224 14.74 -3.87 -8.08
C TRP A 224 14.51 -3.29 -9.48
N ASN A 225 14.41 -4.14 -10.52
CA ASN A 225 14.16 -3.74 -11.92
C ASN A 225 12.69 -3.86 -12.35
N MET A 226 11.85 -4.46 -11.49
CA MET A 226 10.42 -4.63 -11.72
C MET A 226 9.73 -3.28 -11.97
N LEU A 227 8.77 -3.27 -12.90
CA LEU A 227 7.86 -2.15 -13.11
C LEU A 227 6.59 -2.36 -12.29
N ALA A 228 6.01 -1.25 -11.79
CA ALA A 228 4.71 -1.32 -11.16
C ALA A 228 3.63 -1.61 -12.20
N VAL A 229 3.00 -2.78 -12.07
CA VAL A 229 1.87 -3.22 -12.89
C VAL A 229 0.72 -3.65 -11.98
N PRO A 230 -0.55 -3.60 -12.44
CA PRO A 230 -1.66 -4.21 -11.72
C PRO A 230 -1.44 -5.71 -11.48
N PRO A 231 -1.93 -6.27 -10.37
CA PRO A 231 -1.79 -7.68 -10.08
C PRO A 231 -2.47 -8.52 -11.16
N SER A 232 -1.70 -9.38 -11.83
CA SER A 232 -2.18 -10.35 -12.82
C SER A 232 -2.43 -11.74 -12.22
N GLY A 233 -1.93 -11.97 -11.00
CA GLY A 233 -1.95 -13.28 -10.34
C GLY A 233 -0.78 -14.19 -10.78
N SER A 234 0.23 -13.64 -11.46
CA SER A 234 1.41 -14.41 -11.85
C SER A 234 2.23 -14.85 -10.63
N TYR A 235 2.81 -16.05 -10.71
CA TYR A 235 3.65 -16.59 -9.63
C TYR A 235 4.84 -15.68 -9.28
N LYS A 236 5.43 -15.01 -10.28
CA LYS A 236 6.55 -14.09 -10.06
C LYS A 236 6.12 -12.85 -9.27
N GLU A 237 4.96 -12.27 -9.58
CA GLU A 237 4.39 -11.14 -8.83
C GLU A 237 4.09 -11.53 -7.39
N GLU A 238 3.48 -12.71 -7.17
CA GLU A 238 3.17 -13.21 -5.84
C GLU A 238 4.44 -13.35 -4.98
N LEU A 239 5.52 -13.90 -5.54
CA LEU A 239 6.81 -13.97 -4.84
C LEU A 239 7.36 -12.60 -4.45
N GLN A 240 7.26 -11.61 -5.34
CA GLN A 240 7.71 -10.24 -5.07
C GLN A 240 6.83 -9.56 -4.02
N TRP A 241 5.52 -9.73 -4.08
CA TRP A 241 4.58 -9.25 -3.07
C TRP A 241 4.89 -9.83 -1.69
N MET A 242 5.13 -11.14 -1.60
CA MET A 242 5.53 -11.79 -0.35
C MET A 242 6.89 -11.29 0.17
N ALA A 243 7.88 -11.08 -0.73
CA ALA A 243 9.20 -10.56 -0.36
C ALA A 243 9.10 -9.16 0.26
N TRP A 244 8.32 -8.25 -0.35
CA TRP A 244 8.05 -6.93 0.20
C TRP A 244 7.35 -6.98 1.55
N LYS A 245 6.34 -7.84 1.73
CA LYS A 245 5.67 -8.02 3.02
C LYS A 245 6.61 -8.54 4.12
N ARG A 246 7.51 -9.47 3.79
CA ARG A 246 8.56 -9.92 4.73
C ARG A 246 9.49 -8.78 5.14
N LEU A 247 9.94 -7.96 4.18
CA LEU A 247 10.79 -6.80 4.49
C LEU A 247 10.05 -5.76 5.35
N LEU A 248 8.79 -5.47 5.05
CA LEU A 248 7.96 -4.57 5.87
C LEU A 248 7.77 -5.09 7.30
N ALA A 249 7.52 -6.39 7.46
CA ALA A 249 7.41 -7.02 8.77
C ALA A 249 8.74 -6.95 9.55
N PHE A 250 9.86 -7.20 8.87
CA PHE A 250 11.20 -7.05 9.45
C PHE A 250 11.44 -5.64 9.98
N GLU A 251 11.14 -4.59 9.19
CA GLU A 251 11.36 -3.21 9.60
C GLU A 251 10.39 -2.76 10.72
N LYS A 252 9.13 -3.22 10.68
CA LYS A 252 8.16 -2.99 11.78
C LYS A 252 8.62 -3.62 13.10
N GLY A 253 9.42 -4.69 13.06
CA GLY A 253 10.02 -5.34 14.23
C GLY A 253 11.10 -4.51 14.92
N ASN A 254 11.52 -3.37 14.36
CA ASN A 254 12.59 -2.51 14.88
C ASN A 254 13.85 -3.31 15.30
N PRO A 255 14.49 -4.03 14.36
CA PRO A 255 15.59 -4.96 14.67
C PRO A 255 16.81 -4.26 15.25
N GLN A 256 17.01 -2.98 14.93
CA GLN A 256 18.11 -2.17 15.47
C GLN A 256 17.81 -1.60 16.87
N ARG A 257 16.57 -1.74 17.38
CA ARG A 257 16.12 -1.20 18.68
C ARG A 257 16.41 0.30 18.81
N ILE A 258 16.17 1.04 17.75
CA ILE A 258 16.29 2.50 17.72
C ILE A 258 15.04 3.15 18.30
N ASP A 259 15.11 4.46 18.57
CA ASP A 259 13.97 5.21 19.07
C ASP A 259 12.77 5.16 18.10
N SER A 260 11.57 5.32 18.65
CA SER A 260 10.32 5.19 17.89
C SER A 260 10.24 6.15 16.70
N ALA A 261 10.78 7.38 16.81
CA ALA A 261 10.73 8.34 15.72
C ALA A 261 11.62 7.91 14.55
N SER A 262 12.84 7.44 14.84
CA SER A 262 13.75 6.90 13.83
C SER A 262 13.24 5.58 13.22
N SER A 263 12.63 4.72 14.05
CA SER A 263 11.98 3.48 13.58
C SER A 263 10.82 3.78 12.63
N ASN A 264 9.95 4.74 12.97
CA ASN A 264 8.82 5.13 12.14
C ASN A 264 9.28 5.72 10.80
N LYS A 265 10.33 6.55 10.78
CA LYS A 265 10.91 7.07 9.53
C LYS A 265 11.40 5.94 8.61
N ARG A 266 11.97 4.89 9.19
CA ARG A 266 12.46 3.73 8.46
C ARG A 266 11.32 2.88 7.89
N ILE A 267 10.27 2.66 8.68
CA ILE A 267 9.06 1.95 8.22
C ILE A 267 8.39 2.72 7.08
N ILE A 268 8.21 4.04 7.24
CA ILE A 268 7.71 4.93 6.19
C ILE A 268 8.56 4.81 4.93
N PHE A 269 9.88 4.90 5.05
CA PHE A 269 10.78 4.76 3.92
C PHE A 269 10.59 3.42 3.18
N THR A 270 10.47 2.32 3.91
CA THR A 270 10.24 0.99 3.32
C THR A 270 8.88 0.89 2.62
N TYR A 271 7.82 1.53 3.14
CA TYR A 271 6.54 1.61 2.45
C TYR A 271 6.64 2.43 1.16
N GLU A 272 7.30 3.58 1.19
CA GLU A 272 7.48 4.40 0.00
C GLU A 272 8.30 3.66 -1.07
N GLN A 273 9.34 2.88 -0.69
CA GLN A 273 10.04 1.97 -1.60
C GLN A 273 9.09 0.91 -2.17
N CYS A 274 8.35 0.22 -1.31
CA CYS A 274 7.43 -0.84 -1.71
C CYS A 274 6.41 -0.34 -2.73
N LEU A 275 5.85 0.86 -2.52
CA LEU A 275 4.89 1.50 -3.40
C LEU A 275 5.46 1.93 -4.75
N MET A 276 6.79 1.98 -4.91
CA MET A 276 7.39 2.18 -6.24
C MET A 276 7.18 0.96 -7.16
N TYR A 277 7.03 -0.23 -6.58
CA TYR A 277 6.94 -1.52 -7.29
C TYR A 277 5.54 -2.13 -7.21
N LEU A 278 4.88 -2.00 -6.07
CA LEU A 278 3.53 -2.52 -5.82
C LEU A 278 2.50 -1.38 -5.79
N TYR A 279 2.72 -0.36 -6.62
CA TYR A 279 1.88 0.86 -6.69
C TYR A 279 0.40 0.55 -6.91
N HIS A 280 0.12 -0.51 -7.67
CA HIS A 280 -1.23 -0.90 -8.05
C HIS A 280 -1.89 -1.90 -7.08
N TYR A 281 -1.29 -2.17 -5.92
CA TYR A 281 -1.76 -3.16 -4.96
C TYR A 281 -2.53 -2.48 -3.82
N PRO A 282 -3.88 -2.61 -3.75
CA PRO A 282 -4.69 -1.92 -2.75
C PRO A 282 -4.34 -2.30 -1.30
N ASP A 283 -3.93 -3.54 -1.07
CA ASP A 283 -3.62 -4.05 0.27
C ASP A 283 -2.37 -3.39 0.86
N ILE A 284 -1.38 -3.03 0.04
CA ILE A 284 -0.18 -2.29 0.47
C ILE A 284 -0.55 -0.88 0.93
N TRP A 285 -1.38 -0.17 0.15
CA TRP A 285 -1.89 1.15 0.53
C TRP A 285 -2.71 1.11 1.82
N TYR A 286 -3.58 0.11 1.96
CA TYR A 286 -4.38 -0.10 3.15
C TYR A 286 -3.52 -0.41 4.37
N ASP A 287 -2.56 -1.33 4.27
CA ASP A 287 -1.65 -1.65 5.38
C ASP A 287 -0.82 -0.43 5.79
N TYR A 288 -0.36 0.39 4.84
CA TYR A 288 0.38 1.60 5.12
C TYR A 288 -0.46 2.65 5.86
N ALA A 289 -1.68 2.93 5.37
CA ALA A 289 -2.56 3.90 6.00
C ALA A 289 -3.03 3.44 7.39
N THR A 290 -3.37 2.15 7.54
CA THR A 290 -3.79 1.58 8.82
C THR A 290 -2.65 1.51 9.83
N TRP A 291 -1.40 1.30 9.39
CA TRP A 291 -0.24 1.42 10.26
C TRP A 291 -0.10 2.83 10.86
N HIS A 292 -0.25 3.89 10.04
CA HIS A 292 -0.28 5.27 10.54
C HIS A 292 -1.44 5.51 11.51
N ALA A 293 -2.63 5.01 11.19
CA ALA A 293 -3.80 5.18 12.04
C ALA A 293 -3.62 4.50 13.42
N LYS A 294 -3.10 3.25 13.43
CA LYS A 294 -2.79 2.51 14.66
C LYS A 294 -1.68 3.16 15.49
N ALA A 295 -0.74 3.84 14.84
CA ALA A 295 0.29 4.64 15.51
C ALA A 295 -0.23 6.00 16.04
N GLY A 296 -1.53 6.29 15.89
CA GLY A 296 -2.14 7.56 16.30
C GLY A 296 -1.92 8.73 15.34
N SER A 297 -1.27 8.49 14.19
CA SER A 297 -0.97 9.52 13.18
C SER A 297 -2.08 9.60 12.13
N ILE A 298 -3.29 9.98 12.55
CA ILE A 298 -4.49 9.98 11.69
C ILE A 298 -4.34 10.87 10.45
N ASP A 299 -3.76 12.08 10.60
CA ASP A 299 -3.55 12.99 9.45
C ASP A 299 -2.61 12.38 8.40
N ALA A 300 -1.63 11.59 8.81
CA ALA A 300 -0.76 10.87 7.89
C ALA A 300 -1.52 9.74 7.19
N ALA A 301 -2.35 8.98 7.91
CA ALA A 301 -3.21 7.94 7.33
C ALA A 301 -4.14 8.51 6.25
N VAL A 302 -4.75 9.67 6.51
CA VAL A 302 -5.61 10.40 5.56
C VAL A 302 -4.84 10.76 4.29
N LYS A 303 -3.62 11.32 4.44
CA LYS A 303 -2.75 11.64 3.28
C LYS A 303 -2.40 10.39 2.47
N VAL A 304 -2.14 9.26 3.13
CA VAL A 304 -1.87 7.99 2.44
C VAL A 304 -3.11 7.52 1.67
N PHE A 305 -4.30 7.52 2.27
CA PHE A 305 -5.53 7.15 1.56
C PHE A 305 -5.85 8.09 0.37
N GLN A 306 -5.64 9.40 0.53
CA GLN A 306 -5.82 10.35 -0.58
C GLN A 306 -4.86 10.06 -1.74
N ARG A 307 -3.60 9.71 -1.45
CA ARG A 307 -2.65 9.25 -2.48
C ARG A 307 -3.09 7.93 -3.10
N ALA A 308 -3.56 6.99 -2.29
CA ALA A 308 -4.05 5.69 -2.75
C ALA A 308 -5.23 5.83 -3.71
N LEU A 309 -6.20 6.70 -3.41
CA LEU A 309 -7.36 6.96 -4.29
C LEU A 309 -7.00 7.77 -5.54
N LYS A 310 -5.89 8.52 -5.53
CA LYS A 310 -5.35 9.13 -6.75
C LYS A 310 -4.65 8.06 -7.63
N ALA A 311 -3.98 7.09 -7.01
CA ALA A 311 -3.31 6.00 -7.69
C ALA A 311 -4.29 4.97 -8.27
N LEU A 312 -5.31 4.63 -7.48
CA LEU A 312 -6.29 3.57 -7.72
C LEU A 312 -7.69 4.13 -7.49
N PRO A 313 -8.18 5.02 -8.37
CA PRO A 313 -9.47 5.66 -8.19
C PRO A 313 -10.60 4.65 -8.12
N ASP A 314 -10.54 3.57 -8.88
CA ASP A 314 -11.62 2.58 -8.99
C ASP A 314 -11.59 1.50 -7.89
N SER A 315 -10.64 1.59 -6.94
CA SER A 315 -10.57 0.63 -5.83
C SER A 315 -11.68 0.88 -4.81
N GLU A 316 -12.76 0.10 -4.89
CA GLU A 316 -13.84 0.14 -3.90
C GLU A 316 -13.34 -0.14 -2.49
N MET A 317 -12.44 -1.13 -2.33
CA MET A 317 -11.85 -1.50 -1.04
C MET A 317 -11.16 -0.31 -0.35
N LEU A 318 -10.35 0.46 -1.08
CA LEU A 318 -9.70 1.65 -0.54
C LEU A 318 -10.68 2.77 -0.24
N ARG A 319 -11.73 2.93 -1.05
CA ARG A 319 -12.78 3.93 -0.80
C ARG A 319 -13.56 3.61 0.47
N TYR A 320 -13.96 2.35 0.69
CA TYR A 320 -14.62 1.92 1.94
C TYR A 320 -13.72 2.15 3.14
N ALA A 321 -12.45 1.71 3.08
CA ALA A 321 -11.50 1.90 4.16
C ALA A 321 -11.26 3.38 4.48
N TYR A 322 -11.20 4.24 3.47
CA TYR A 322 -11.05 5.68 3.68
C TYR A 322 -12.31 6.31 4.28
N ALA A 323 -13.51 5.89 3.84
CA ALA A 323 -14.76 6.35 4.42
C ALA A 323 -14.88 5.97 5.91
N GLU A 324 -14.49 4.75 6.27
CA GLU A 324 -14.43 4.28 7.66
C GLU A 324 -13.43 5.09 8.49
N LEU A 325 -12.25 5.42 7.92
CA LEU A 325 -11.29 6.29 8.61
C LEU A 325 -11.88 7.68 8.86
N GLU A 326 -12.49 8.31 7.84
CA GLU A 326 -13.14 9.62 7.96
C GLU A 326 -14.28 9.61 8.99
N GLU A 327 -15.09 8.55 9.03
CA GLU A 327 -16.12 8.35 10.04
C GLU A 327 -15.51 8.25 11.45
N SER A 328 -14.47 7.43 11.62
CA SER A 328 -13.82 7.19 12.91
C SER A 328 -13.18 8.44 13.54
N ARG A 329 -12.74 9.39 12.71
CA ARG A 329 -12.21 10.69 13.16
C ARG A 329 -13.28 11.78 13.31
N GLY A 330 -14.56 11.43 13.14
CA GLY A 330 -15.69 12.35 13.27
C GLY A 330 -15.95 13.23 12.04
N ALA A 331 -15.27 13.00 10.91
CA ALA A 331 -15.46 13.74 9.66
C ALA A 331 -16.66 13.18 8.86
N ILE A 332 -17.84 13.17 9.49
CA ILE A 332 -19.05 12.49 8.99
C ILE A 332 -19.44 12.94 7.58
N GLN A 333 -19.37 14.24 7.27
CA GLN A 333 -19.72 14.76 5.93
C GLN A 333 -18.75 14.29 4.83
N SER A 334 -17.46 14.15 5.19
CA SER A 334 -16.43 13.62 4.28
C SER A 334 -16.68 12.14 4.00
N ALA A 335 -16.93 11.35 5.05
CA ALA A 335 -17.31 9.93 4.93
C ALA A 335 -18.58 9.76 4.07
N LYS A 336 -19.62 10.57 4.33
CA LYS A 336 -20.87 10.55 3.57
C LYS A 336 -20.63 10.77 2.08
N LYS A 337 -19.83 11.78 1.71
CA LYS A 337 -19.50 12.08 0.32
C LYS A 337 -18.79 10.90 -0.37
N ILE A 338 -17.91 10.20 0.35
CA ILE A 338 -17.22 9.01 -0.18
C ILE A 338 -18.22 7.88 -0.42
N TYR A 339 -19.08 7.58 0.55
CA TYR A 339 -20.13 6.56 0.36
C TYR A 339 -21.10 6.91 -0.76
N GLU A 340 -21.54 8.18 -0.87
CA GLU A 340 -22.38 8.62 -1.98
C GLU A 340 -21.68 8.46 -3.34
N SER A 341 -20.37 8.70 -3.41
CA SER A 341 -19.60 8.46 -4.64
C SER A 341 -19.51 6.98 -5.04
N LEU A 342 -19.60 6.06 -4.06
CA LEU A 342 -19.65 4.62 -4.30
C LEU A 342 -21.03 4.14 -4.78
N LEU A 343 -22.09 4.92 -4.55
CA LEU A 343 -23.41 4.62 -5.09
C LEU A 343 -23.52 4.94 -6.59
N GLY A 344 -22.71 5.88 -7.08
CA GLY A 344 -22.66 6.23 -8.50
C GLY A 344 -23.96 6.85 -9.02
N ASP A 345 -24.40 6.40 -10.20
CA ASP A 345 -25.63 6.84 -10.88
C ASP A 345 -26.90 6.09 -10.45
N GLY A 346 -26.78 5.17 -9.49
CA GLY A 346 -27.89 4.34 -9.01
C GLY A 346 -28.18 3.10 -9.87
N VAL A 347 -27.66 3.04 -11.11
CA VAL A 347 -27.89 1.92 -12.03
C VAL A 347 -26.90 0.80 -11.72
N ASN A 348 -25.62 1.11 -11.54
CA ASN A 348 -24.59 0.09 -11.28
C ASN A 348 -24.25 -0.08 -9.78
N THR A 349 -25.14 0.36 -8.89
CA THR A 349 -24.88 0.29 -7.44
C THR A 349 -24.83 -1.15 -6.96
N THR A 350 -23.71 -1.54 -6.36
CA THR A 350 -23.56 -2.89 -5.79
C THR A 350 -24.39 -3.04 -4.50
N ALA A 351 -24.79 -4.27 -4.20
CA ALA A 351 -25.47 -4.57 -2.94
C ALA A 351 -24.63 -4.16 -1.72
N LEU A 352 -23.31 -4.36 -1.80
CA LEU A 352 -22.37 -3.94 -0.76
C LEU A 352 -22.40 -2.42 -0.54
N ALA A 353 -22.43 -1.62 -1.60
CA ALA A 353 -22.49 -0.16 -1.48
C ALA A 353 -23.78 0.29 -0.76
N HIS A 354 -24.93 -0.30 -1.11
CA HIS A 354 -26.18 -0.05 -0.38
C HIS A 354 -26.08 -0.44 1.09
N ILE A 355 -25.58 -1.63 1.39
CA ILE A 355 -25.46 -2.15 2.77
C ILE A 355 -24.56 -1.24 3.60
N GLN A 356 -23.39 -0.85 3.07
CA GLN A 356 -22.45 0.01 3.78
C GLN A 356 -23.03 1.41 4.02
N PHE A 357 -23.73 1.98 3.04
CA PHE A 357 -24.37 3.28 3.25
C PHE A 357 -25.53 3.23 4.25
N ILE A 358 -26.35 2.17 4.24
CA ILE A 358 -27.38 1.96 5.28
C ILE A 358 -26.74 1.89 6.66
N ARG A 359 -25.65 1.13 6.82
CA ARG A 359 -24.90 1.03 8.08
C ARG A 359 -24.35 2.38 8.53
N PHE A 360 -23.77 3.15 7.61
CA PHE A 360 -23.27 4.49 7.86
C PHE A 360 -24.38 5.44 8.33
N LEU A 361 -25.50 5.51 7.61
CA LEU A 361 -26.65 6.34 7.99
C LEU A 361 -27.21 5.93 9.35
N ARG A 362 -27.29 4.63 9.63
CA ARG A 362 -27.74 4.14 10.93
C ARG A 362 -26.87 4.63 12.08
N ARG A 363 -25.54 4.61 11.91
CA ARG A 363 -24.58 5.05 12.95
C ARG A 363 -24.55 6.56 13.13
N THR A 364 -24.77 7.33 12.07
CA THR A 364 -24.52 8.78 12.05
C THR A 364 -25.78 9.64 12.07
N GLU A 365 -26.86 9.17 11.44
CA GLU A 365 -28.13 9.87 11.28
C GLU A 365 -29.33 9.14 11.93
N GLY A 366 -29.11 7.90 12.41
CA GLY A 366 -30.07 7.10 13.15
C GLY A 366 -30.89 6.12 12.31
N VAL A 367 -31.73 5.33 13.00
CA VAL A 367 -32.50 4.21 12.40
C VAL A 367 -33.48 4.68 11.33
N GLU A 368 -34.14 5.82 11.52
CA GLU A 368 -35.12 6.34 10.56
C GLU A 368 -34.47 6.79 9.24
N ALA A 369 -33.27 7.36 9.29
CA ALA A 369 -32.52 7.74 8.09
C ALA A 369 -32.12 6.48 7.28
N ALA A 370 -31.61 5.46 7.97
CA ALA A 370 -31.28 4.17 7.37
C ALA A 370 -32.51 3.48 6.75
N ARG A 371 -33.65 3.51 7.45
CA ARG A 371 -34.94 3.00 6.95
C ARG A 371 -35.37 3.72 5.69
N LYS A 372 -35.36 5.06 5.71
CA LYS A 372 -35.76 5.88 4.56
C LYS A 372 -34.93 5.53 3.32
N TYR A 373 -33.62 5.40 3.49
CA TYR A 373 -32.75 5.02 2.38
C TYR A 373 -32.97 3.57 1.91
N PHE A 374 -33.16 2.60 2.81
CA PHE A 374 -33.51 1.23 2.42
C PHE A 374 -34.81 1.14 1.59
N LEU A 375 -35.83 1.92 1.96
CA LEU A 375 -37.08 2.03 1.21
C LEU A 375 -36.90 2.63 -0.18
N ASP A 376 -35.83 3.39 -0.40
CA ASP A 376 -35.48 3.92 -1.71
C ASP A 376 -34.63 2.93 -2.52
N ALA A 377 -33.61 2.34 -1.89
CA ALA A 377 -32.74 1.34 -2.50
C ALA A 377 -33.50 0.15 -3.10
N ARG A 378 -34.58 -0.30 -2.44
CA ARG A 378 -35.44 -1.40 -2.94
C ARG A 378 -36.10 -1.12 -4.29
N LYS A 379 -36.25 0.15 -4.66
CA LYS A 379 -36.87 0.56 -5.94
C LYS A 379 -35.89 0.39 -7.09
N SER A 380 -34.59 0.27 -6.80
CA SER A 380 -33.58 0.02 -7.83
C SER A 380 -33.83 -1.35 -8.47
N PRO A 381 -33.80 -1.44 -9.82
CA PRO A 381 -33.92 -2.71 -10.52
C PRO A 381 -32.80 -3.68 -10.14
N ASN A 382 -31.63 -3.17 -9.75
CA ASN A 382 -30.45 -3.98 -9.40
C ASN A 382 -30.30 -4.25 -7.89
N CYS A 383 -31.31 -3.92 -7.09
CA CYS A 383 -31.34 -4.27 -5.68
C CYS A 383 -31.45 -5.79 -5.51
N THR A 384 -30.40 -6.42 -4.95
CA THR A 384 -30.37 -7.87 -4.70
C THR A 384 -30.92 -8.22 -3.30
N TYR A 385 -31.19 -9.51 -3.07
CA TYR A 385 -31.70 -10.00 -1.79
C TYR A 385 -30.79 -9.67 -0.60
N HIS A 386 -29.47 -9.57 -0.82
CA HIS A 386 -28.47 -9.25 0.20
C HIS A 386 -28.80 -7.95 0.96
N VAL A 387 -29.36 -6.95 0.28
CA VAL A 387 -29.75 -5.67 0.92
C VAL A 387 -30.90 -5.87 1.90
N TYR A 388 -31.85 -6.75 1.57
CA TYR A 388 -32.98 -7.10 2.44
C TYR A 388 -32.51 -7.88 3.67
N VAL A 389 -31.69 -8.93 3.46
CA VAL A 389 -31.12 -9.74 4.54
C VAL A 389 -30.33 -8.86 5.50
N ALA A 390 -29.42 -8.03 4.98
CA ALA A 390 -28.60 -7.15 5.79
C ALA A 390 -29.44 -6.15 6.60
N TYR A 391 -30.46 -5.53 5.99
CA TYR A 391 -31.34 -4.59 6.70
C TYR A 391 -32.19 -5.29 7.77
N ALA A 392 -32.77 -6.45 7.46
CA ALA A 392 -33.55 -7.24 8.42
C ALA A 392 -32.69 -7.66 9.62
N MET A 393 -31.47 -8.13 9.37
CA MET A 393 -30.53 -8.51 10.42
C MET A 393 -30.05 -7.32 11.25
N MET A 394 -29.90 -6.12 10.66
CA MET A 394 -29.66 -4.91 11.44
C MET A 394 -30.83 -4.57 12.37
N ALA A 395 -32.07 -4.63 11.86
CA ALA A 395 -33.27 -4.38 12.66
C ALA A 395 -33.41 -5.39 13.81
N PHE A 396 -33.13 -6.67 13.55
CA PHE A 396 -33.18 -7.73 14.56
C PHE A 396 -32.05 -7.63 15.58
N CYS A 397 -30.80 -7.63 15.12
CA CYS A 397 -29.63 -7.74 16.00
C CYS A 397 -29.30 -6.43 16.71
N LEU A 398 -29.45 -5.29 16.05
CA LEU A 398 -29.01 -3.99 16.55
C LEU A 398 -30.16 -3.15 17.09
N ASP A 399 -31.30 -3.13 16.40
CA ASP A 399 -32.47 -2.31 16.81
C ASP A 399 -33.42 -3.08 17.73
N LYS A 400 -33.19 -4.39 17.91
CA LYS A 400 -34.01 -5.30 18.73
C LYS A 400 -35.49 -5.31 18.34
N ASP A 401 -35.77 -5.13 17.05
CA ASP A 401 -37.13 -5.14 16.50
C ASP A 401 -37.33 -6.35 15.56
N PRO A 402 -37.70 -7.52 16.11
CA PRO A 402 -37.94 -8.71 15.31
C PRO A 402 -39.16 -8.57 14.39
N LYS A 403 -40.12 -7.69 14.72
CA LYS A 403 -41.31 -7.47 13.89
C LYS A 403 -40.92 -6.76 12.59
N VAL A 404 -40.06 -5.76 12.68
CA VAL A 404 -39.54 -5.08 11.48
C VAL A 404 -38.69 -6.03 10.64
N ALA A 405 -37.83 -6.84 11.28
CA ALA A 405 -37.03 -7.83 10.56
C ALA A 405 -37.91 -8.82 9.79
N HIS A 406 -38.92 -9.42 10.46
CA HIS A 406 -39.89 -10.32 9.83
C HIS A 406 -40.63 -9.66 8.65
N ASN A 407 -41.10 -8.42 8.83
CA ASN A 407 -41.77 -7.67 7.76
C ASN A 407 -40.85 -7.40 6.55
N VAL A 408 -39.56 -7.18 6.78
CA VAL A 408 -38.58 -6.98 5.70
C VAL A 408 -38.35 -8.29 4.95
N PHE A 409 -38.24 -9.41 5.66
CA PHE A 409 -38.10 -10.72 5.04
C PHE A 409 -39.34 -11.12 4.21
N GLU A 410 -40.55 -10.94 4.74
CA GLU A 410 -41.78 -11.18 3.97
C GLU A 410 -41.89 -10.26 2.75
N ALA A 411 -41.40 -9.03 2.84
CA ALA A 411 -41.37 -8.12 1.69
C ALA A 411 -40.38 -8.59 0.61
N GLY A 412 -39.18 -9.05 0.99
CA GLY A 412 -38.19 -9.57 0.04
C GLY A 412 -38.59 -10.90 -0.57
N LEU A 413 -39.33 -11.74 0.17
CA LEU A 413 -39.80 -13.05 -0.29
C LEU A 413 -40.70 -12.95 -1.52
N LYS A 414 -41.44 -11.84 -1.67
CA LYS A 414 -42.25 -11.55 -2.88
C LYS A 414 -41.41 -11.44 -4.15
N ARG A 415 -40.13 -11.10 -4.04
CA ARG A 415 -39.20 -10.87 -5.17
C ARG A 415 -38.17 -12.00 -5.30
N PHE A 416 -37.74 -12.60 -4.20
CA PHE A 416 -36.60 -13.54 -4.14
C PHE A 416 -37.00 -14.95 -3.66
N MET A 417 -38.25 -15.36 -3.88
CA MET A 417 -38.70 -16.74 -3.57
C MET A 417 -37.92 -17.82 -4.37
N HIS A 418 -37.32 -17.43 -5.49
CA HIS A 418 -36.53 -18.32 -6.34
C HIS A 418 -35.05 -18.38 -5.93
N GLU A 419 -34.64 -17.70 -4.85
CA GLU A 419 -33.25 -17.67 -4.40
C GLU A 419 -33.12 -18.55 -3.14
N PRO A 420 -32.57 -19.79 -3.24
CA PRO A 420 -32.38 -20.70 -2.12
C PRO A 420 -31.70 -20.04 -0.91
N VAL A 421 -30.62 -19.31 -1.17
CA VAL A 421 -29.82 -18.63 -0.14
C VAL A 421 -30.65 -17.60 0.64
N TYR A 422 -31.57 -16.90 -0.03
CA TYR A 422 -32.46 -15.96 0.66
C TYR A 422 -33.43 -16.66 1.61
N ILE A 423 -33.95 -17.82 1.19
CA ILE A 423 -34.87 -18.63 2.02
C ILE A 423 -34.13 -19.16 3.24
N LEU A 424 -32.91 -19.65 3.08
CA LEU A 424 -32.06 -20.13 4.17
C LEU A 424 -31.77 -19.02 5.18
N GLU A 425 -31.38 -17.82 4.73
CA GLU A 425 -31.17 -16.66 5.61
C GLU A 425 -32.45 -16.26 6.38
N TYR A 426 -33.62 -16.39 5.74
CA TYR A 426 -34.89 -16.13 6.42
C TYR A 426 -35.23 -17.24 7.43
N ALA A 427 -35.00 -18.51 7.08
CA ALA A 427 -35.19 -19.63 7.98
C ALA A 427 -34.27 -19.53 9.21
N ASP A 428 -33.01 -19.13 9.02
CA ASP A 428 -32.05 -18.87 10.08
C ASP A 428 -32.53 -17.79 11.05
N PHE A 429 -33.08 -16.70 10.52
CA PHE A 429 -33.69 -15.66 11.34
C PHE A 429 -34.86 -16.20 12.17
N LEU A 430 -35.77 -16.97 11.56
CA LEU A 430 -36.93 -17.56 12.26
C LEU A 430 -36.50 -18.60 13.30
N THR A 431 -35.43 -19.35 13.02
CA THR A 431 -34.82 -20.31 13.95
C THR A 431 -34.29 -19.60 15.18
N ARG A 432 -33.62 -18.44 15.01
CA ARG A 432 -33.18 -17.60 16.14
C ARG A 432 -34.34 -17.04 16.96
N LEU A 433 -35.57 -17.00 16.42
CA LEU A 433 -36.79 -16.63 17.13
C LEU A 433 -37.52 -17.83 17.76
N ASN A 434 -37.06 -19.07 17.52
CA ASN A 434 -37.78 -20.31 17.84
C ASN A 434 -39.21 -20.33 17.25
N ASP A 435 -39.39 -19.82 16.03
CA ASP A 435 -40.69 -19.74 15.36
C ASP A 435 -40.91 -20.93 14.41
N ASP A 436 -41.01 -22.13 14.98
CA ASP A 436 -41.15 -23.39 14.22
C ASP A 436 -42.33 -23.40 13.25
N ARG A 437 -43.39 -22.64 13.56
CA ARG A 437 -44.59 -22.56 12.70
C ARG A 437 -44.26 -21.82 11.41
N ASN A 438 -43.62 -20.66 11.53
CA ASN A 438 -43.25 -19.86 10.36
C ASN A 438 -42.11 -20.49 9.57
N ILE A 439 -41.20 -21.22 10.22
CA ILE A 439 -40.16 -22.01 9.54
C ILE A 439 -40.79 -23.06 8.62
N ARG A 440 -41.73 -23.86 9.13
CA ARG A 440 -42.43 -24.88 8.31
C ARG A 440 -43.20 -24.24 7.16
N ALA A 441 -43.95 -23.16 7.45
CA ALA A 441 -44.69 -22.45 6.43
C ALA A 441 -43.78 -21.85 5.34
N LEU A 442 -42.59 -21.37 5.70
CA LEU A 442 -41.60 -20.88 4.75
C LEU A 442 -41.09 -21.99 3.83
N PHE A 443 -40.69 -23.13 4.39
CA PHE A 443 -40.20 -24.27 3.59
C PHE A 443 -41.30 -24.87 2.70
N GLU A 444 -42.53 -25.02 3.19
CA GLU A 444 -43.65 -25.49 2.37
C GLU A 444 -43.91 -24.56 1.17
N ARG A 445 -43.84 -23.24 1.38
CA ARG A 445 -43.98 -22.23 0.31
C ARG A 445 -42.81 -22.30 -0.68
N ALA A 446 -41.58 -22.46 -0.20
CA ALA A 446 -40.38 -22.55 -1.02
C ALA A 446 -40.36 -23.81 -1.89
N LEU A 447 -40.62 -24.98 -1.30
CA LEU A 447 -40.67 -26.27 -2.01
C LEU A 447 -41.79 -26.34 -3.06
N SER A 448 -42.86 -25.57 -2.86
CA SER A 448 -43.94 -25.44 -3.85
C SER A 448 -43.57 -24.54 -5.04
N SER A 449 -42.53 -23.72 -4.91
CA SER A 449 -42.15 -22.68 -5.88
C SER A 449 -40.80 -22.91 -6.57
N LEU A 450 -39.89 -23.69 -5.98
CA LEU A 450 -38.54 -23.92 -6.50
C LEU A 450 -38.47 -25.15 -7.44
N PRO A 451 -37.58 -25.14 -8.46
CA PRO A 451 -37.28 -26.33 -9.26
C PRO A 451 -36.69 -27.46 -8.39
N PRO A 452 -36.90 -28.75 -8.75
CA PRO A 452 -36.44 -29.90 -7.95
C PRO A 452 -34.93 -29.90 -7.67
N GLU A 453 -34.12 -29.37 -8.58
CA GLU A 453 -32.65 -29.36 -8.48
C GLU A 453 -32.14 -28.36 -7.42
N GLU A 454 -32.78 -27.19 -7.28
CA GLU A 454 -32.46 -26.16 -6.28
C GLU A 454 -33.16 -26.43 -4.93
N SER A 455 -34.19 -27.27 -4.93
CA SER A 455 -34.92 -27.64 -3.72
C SER A 455 -34.13 -28.52 -2.75
N VAL A 456 -33.05 -29.17 -3.22
CA VAL A 456 -32.18 -30.04 -2.40
C VAL A 456 -31.36 -29.24 -1.38
N GLU A 457 -30.95 -28.02 -1.73
CA GLU A 457 -30.23 -27.10 -0.83
C GLU A 457 -31.14 -26.49 0.24
N VAL A 458 -32.45 -26.45 -0.02
CA VAL A 458 -33.48 -25.86 0.84
C VAL A 458 -34.24 -26.92 1.64
N ASP A 459 -33.95 -28.22 1.44
CA ASP A 459 -34.59 -29.31 2.17
C ASP A 459 -34.27 -29.20 3.68
N PRO A 460 -35.28 -29.12 4.56
CA PRO A 460 -35.07 -29.11 6.01
C PRO A 460 -34.15 -30.24 6.50
N ILE A 461 -34.16 -31.39 5.82
CA ILE A 461 -33.37 -32.58 6.20
C ILE A 461 -31.86 -32.38 5.94
N THR A 462 -31.47 -31.67 4.87
CA THR A 462 -30.06 -31.35 4.57
C THR A 462 -29.56 -30.21 5.45
N HIS A 463 -30.39 -29.19 5.69
CA HIS A 463 -30.04 -28.02 6.52
C HIS A 463 -29.88 -28.37 8.02
N ILE A 464 -30.69 -29.28 8.57
CA ILE A 464 -30.53 -29.79 9.95
C ILE A 464 -29.21 -30.59 10.09
N HIS A 465 -28.77 -31.28 9.02
CA HIS A 465 -27.55 -32.07 9.03
C HIS A 465 -26.27 -31.19 9.03
N GLU A 466 -26.31 -30.03 8.37
CA GLU A 466 -25.23 -29.03 8.46
C GLU A 466 -25.22 -28.30 9.80
N HIS A 467 -26.38 -28.02 10.40
CA HIS A 467 -26.45 -27.46 11.76
C HIS A 467 -25.90 -28.40 12.83
N ALA A 468 -26.05 -29.72 12.68
CA ALA A 468 -25.42 -30.69 13.58
C ALA A 468 -23.88 -30.66 13.50
N CYS A 469 -23.30 -30.29 12.35
CA CYS A 469 -21.86 -30.15 12.17
C CYS A 469 -21.33 -28.78 12.64
N ILE A 470 -22.11 -27.70 12.47
CA ILE A 470 -21.72 -26.33 12.87
C ILE A 470 -21.88 -26.13 14.39
N LEU A 471 -22.84 -26.78 15.04
CA LEU A 471 -22.99 -26.75 16.50
C LEU A 471 -21.83 -27.42 17.27
N VAL A 472 -21.04 -28.28 16.62
CA VAL A 472 -19.84 -28.89 17.22
C VAL A 472 -18.61 -27.96 17.16
N LEU A 473 -18.61 -26.92 16.32
CA LEU A 473 -17.50 -25.95 16.22
C LEU A 473 -17.68 -24.68 17.06
N PHE A 474 -18.86 -24.43 17.62
CA PHE A 474 -19.15 -23.23 18.44
C PHE A 474 -19.42 -23.52 19.94
N LEU A 475 -19.24 -24.76 20.40
CA LEU A 475 -19.39 -25.16 21.81
C LEU A 475 -18.09 -25.74 22.42
N VAL A 476 -16.96 -25.07 22.18
CA VAL A 476 -15.82 -25.12 23.12
C VAL A 476 -15.74 -23.75 23.80
N PRO A 477 -15.94 -23.65 25.12
CA PRO A 477 -15.82 -22.37 25.83
C PRO A 477 -14.36 -21.92 25.85
N ASP A 478 -14.11 -20.67 25.43
CA ASP A 478 -12.90 -19.93 25.80
C ASP A 478 -12.97 -19.60 27.28
N ASP A 479 -12.51 -20.54 28.10
CA ASP A 479 -12.17 -20.31 29.49
C ASP A 479 -10.76 -20.88 29.69
N LEU A 480 -9.74 -20.03 29.51
CA LEU A 480 -8.40 -20.21 30.07
C LEU A 480 -7.72 -18.84 30.16
N SER A 481 -8.08 -18.13 31.23
CA SER A 481 -7.07 -17.36 31.95
C SER A 481 -6.04 -18.33 32.53
N LEU A 482 -4.75 -18.06 32.34
CA LEU A 482 -3.66 -18.36 33.29
C LEU A 482 -2.31 -17.84 32.73
N ASN A 483 -1.75 -16.89 33.47
CA ASN A 483 -0.32 -16.51 33.63
C ASN A 483 0.58 -16.32 32.40
#